data_AF-A0A2A2D2I1-F1
#
_entry.id   AF-A0A2A2D2I1-F1
#
_cell.length_a   1.000
_cell.length_b   1.000
_cell.length_c   1.000
_cell.angle_alpha   90.00
_cell.angle_beta   90.00
_cell.angle_gamma   90.00
#
_symmetry.space_group_name_H-M   'P 1'
#
loop_
_entity.id
_entity.type
_entity.pdbx_description
1 polymer ?
#
loop_
_entity_poly.entity_id
_entity_poly.type
_entity_poly.pdbx_seq_one_letter_code
_entity_poly.pdbx_strand_id
1 'polypeptide(L)'
;MVETSIQLSTSAVATAAGLSESWAWKARDQGVLHAPHFEDAVVALRVYAFVSQIVWPGNRRPRSARQDLELWQSSAVEAARDAVSDPNTTSETALWVLEDSVHLVTSPGQRAAFDLDHLNGRVAFRIPVGLWVAELPEAIAALGARRRRTSPTPKPAA
;
A
#
# COMPACT_ATOMS: atom_id res chain seq x y z
N MET A 1 22.27 13.11 -4.68
CA MET A 1 22.53 11.97 -3.78
C MET A 1 21.77 10.79 -4.36
N VAL A 2 22.44 9.67 -4.64
CA VAL A 2 21.76 8.46 -5.12
C VAL A 2 21.26 7.72 -3.89
N GLU A 3 19.99 7.85 -3.55
CA GLU A 3 19.35 6.96 -2.57
C GLU A 3 19.37 5.55 -3.17
N THR A 4 20.21 4.69 -2.61
CA THR A 4 20.22 3.26 -2.96
C THR A 4 18.93 2.65 -2.46
N SER A 5 17.97 2.44 -3.36
CA SER A 5 16.73 1.72 -3.06
C SER A 5 17.05 0.32 -2.53
N ILE A 6 16.58 0.02 -1.32
CA ILE A 6 16.87 -1.25 -0.65
C ILE A 6 15.93 -2.31 -1.21
N GLN A 7 16.49 -3.33 -1.86
CA GLN A 7 15.71 -4.47 -2.32
C GLN A 7 15.17 -5.29 -1.13
N LEU A 8 13.86 -5.54 -1.12
CA LEU A 8 13.15 -6.25 -0.07
C LEU A 8 12.78 -7.68 -0.50
N SER A 9 12.75 -8.61 0.46
CA SER A 9 12.09 -9.90 0.26
C SER A 9 10.57 -9.75 0.38
N THR A 10 9.79 -10.69 -0.17
CA THR A 10 8.32 -10.68 -0.06
C THR A 10 7.84 -10.63 1.39
N SER A 11 8.51 -11.35 2.30
CA SER A 11 8.24 -11.33 3.75
C SER A 11 8.60 -9.98 4.40
N ALA A 12 9.66 -9.33 3.94
CA ALA A 12 10.06 -8.01 4.39
C ALA A 12 9.04 -6.95 3.96
N VAL A 13 8.53 -7.03 2.73
CA VAL A 13 7.43 -6.17 2.25
C VAL A 13 6.19 -6.35 3.12
N ALA A 14 5.76 -7.59 3.38
CA ALA A 14 4.62 -7.85 4.26
C ALA A 14 4.81 -7.26 5.67
N THR A 15 6.00 -7.47 6.25
CA THR A 15 6.32 -6.98 7.59
C THR A 15 6.34 -5.45 7.66
N ALA A 16 6.98 -4.78 6.70
CA ALA A 16 6.99 -3.31 6.63
C ALA A 16 5.60 -2.73 6.33
N ALA A 17 4.76 -3.47 5.60
CA ALA A 17 3.38 -3.11 5.36
C ALA A 17 2.49 -3.31 6.60
N GLY A 18 2.97 -3.97 7.66
CA GLY A 18 2.17 -4.32 8.84
C GLY A 18 1.16 -5.45 8.58
N LEU A 19 1.41 -6.29 7.57
CA LEU A 19 0.50 -7.33 7.09
C LEU A 19 1.11 -8.72 7.25
N SER A 20 0.25 -9.75 7.28
CA SER A 20 0.69 -11.14 7.22
C SER A 20 1.26 -11.50 5.85
N GLU A 21 2.18 -12.47 5.79
CA GLU A 21 2.77 -12.93 4.54
C GLU A 21 1.73 -13.47 3.54
N SER A 22 0.60 -13.98 4.03
CA SER A 22 -0.51 -14.43 3.17
C SER A 22 -1.03 -13.33 2.24
N TRP A 23 -1.02 -12.06 2.67
CA TRP A 23 -1.40 -10.94 1.83
C TRP A 23 -0.39 -10.71 0.71
N ALA A 24 0.91 -10.83 1.01
CA ALA A 24 1.96 -10.66 0.00
C ALA A 24 1.94 -11.80 -1.03
N TRP A 25 1.69 -13.04 -0.59
CA TRP A 25 1.50 -14.16 -1.53
C TRP A 25 0.28 -13.97 -2.42
N LYS A 26 -0.86 -13.57 -1.84
CA LYS A 26 -2.07 -13.28 -2.62
C LYS A 26 -1.83 -12.14 -3.62
N ALA A 27 -1.15 -11.07 -3.20
CA ALA A 27 -0.80 -9.96 -4.05
C ALA A 27 0.12 -10.38 -5.21
N ARG A 28 1.12 -11.24 -4.95
CA ARG A 28 1.99 -11.80 -6.00
C ARG A 28 1.18 -12.60 -7.02
N ASP A 29 0.30 -13.49 -6.56
CA ASP A 29 -0.50 -14.35 -7.44
C ASP A 29 -1.53 -13.55 -8.26
N GLN A 30 -1.89 -12.35 -7.80
CA GLN A 30 -2.75 -11.38 -8.49
C GLN A 30 -1.97 -10.36 -9.33
N GLY A 31 -0.64 -10.50 -9.44
CA GLY A 31 0.20 -9.58 -10.22
C GLY A 31 0.33 -8.18 -9.61
N VAL A 32 0.14 -8.02 -8.30
CA VAL A 32 0.38 -6.76 -7.57
C VAL A 32 1.79 -6.67 -7.02
N LEU A 33 2.44 -7.80 -6.72
CA LEU A 33 3.84 -7.80 -6.29
C LEU A 33 4.72 -8.45 -7.34
N HIS A 34 5.62 -7.66 -7.92
CA HIS A 34 6.62 -8.11 -8.88
C HIS A 34 8.01 -8.03 -8.25
N ALA A 35 8.82 -9.08 -8.44
CA ALA A 35 10.23 -9.02 -8.05
C ALA A 35 11.04 -8.32 -9.14
N PRO A 36 12.08 -7.53 -8.79
CA PRO A 36 12.52 -7.19 -7.43
C PRO A 36 11.55 -6.24 -6.70
N HIS A 37 11.48 -6.33 -5.37
CA HIS A 37 10.62 -5.47 -4.55
C HIS A 37 11.40 -4.33 -3.91
N PHE A 38 10.80 -3.14 -3.89
CA PHE A 38 11.34 -1.96 -3.23
C PHE A 38 10.29 -1.33 -2.29
N GLU A 39 10.48 -0.07 -1.92
CA GLU A 39 9.62 0.66 -0.99
C GLU A 39 8.20 0.91 -1.53
N ASP A 40 8.05 1.08 -2.84
CA ASP A 40 6.76 1.19 -3.54
C ASP A 40 5.88 -0.05 -3.34
N ALA A 41 6.49 -1.24 -3.31
CA ALA A 41 5.82 -2.51 -3.06
C ALA A 41 5.16 -2.57 -1.67
N VAL A 42 5.69 -1.83 -0.68
CA VAL A 42 5.12 -1.76 0.68
C VAL A 42 3.80 -0.99 0.65
N VAL A 43 3.77 0.18 0.02
CA VAL A 43 2.55 1.01 -0.10
C VAL A 43 1.53 0.33 -1.00
N ALA A 44 1.97 -0.24 -2.13
CA ALA A 44 1.13 -1.03 -3.02
C ALA A 44 0.44 -2.20 -2.28
N LEU A 45 1.17 -2.91 -1.41
CA LEU A 45 0.60 -3.99 -0.62
C LEU A 45 -0.42 -3.50 0.41
N ARG A 46 -0.15 -2.38 1.10
CA ARG A 46 -1.13 -1.76 2.03
C ARG A 46 -2.42 -1.38 1.31
N VAL A 47 -2.30 -0.71 0.16
CA VAL A 47 -3.46 -0.31 -0.65
C VAL A 47 -4.21 -1.53 -1.18
N TYR A 48 -3.51 -2.51 -1.74
CA TYR A 48 -4.11 -3.76 -2.21
C TYR A 48 -4.92 -4.46 -1.12
N ALA A 49 -4.35 -4.60 0.08
CA ALA A 49 -5.02 -5.24 1.21
C ALA A 49 -6.29 -4.48 1.62
N PHE A 50 -6.26 -3.15 1.57
CA PHE A 50 -7.41 -2.30 1.85
C PHE A 50 -8.49 -2.44 0.77
N VAL A 51 -8.15 -2.20 -0.51
CA VAL A 51 -9.14 -2.19 -1.61
C VAL A 51 -9.73 -3.56 -1.91
N SER A 52 -8.99 -4.64 -1.61
CA SER A 52 -9.50 -6.01 -1.71
C SER A 52 -10.69 -6.27 -0.78
N GLN A 53 -10.81 -5.51 0.32
CA GLN A 53 -11.86 -5.67 1.32
C GLN A 53 -13.07 -4.78 1.07
N ILE A 54 -12.97 -3.79 0.16
CA ILE A 54 -14.08 -2.91 -0.19
C ILE A 54 -15.14 -3.70 -0.96
N VAL A 55 -16.40 -3.51 -0.55
CA VAL A 55 -17.58 -3.98 -1.27
C VAL A 55 -18.50 -2.78 -1.46
N TRP A 56 -18.74 -2.43 -2.72
CA TRP A 56 -19.63 -1.31 -3.06
C TRP A 56 -21.10 -1.68 -2.79
N PRO A 57 -21.92 -0.74 -2.27
CA PRO A 57 -23.35 -0.96 -2.11
C PRO A 57 -24.01 -1.37 -3.43
N GLY A 58 -24.87 -2.38 -3.40
CA GLY A 58 -25.53 -2.89 -4.61
C GLY A 58 -24.75 -3.97 -5.37
N ASN A 59 -23.43 -4.07 -5.17
CA ASN A 59 -22.61 -5.11 -5.78
C ASN A 59 -22.58 -6.37 -4.91
N ARG A 60 -23.23 -7.44 -5.36
CA ARG A 60 -23.13 -8.76 -4.73
C ARG A 60 -21.93 -9.50 -5.30
N ARG A 61 -20.85 -9.63 -4.53
CA ARG A 61 -19.71 -10.47 -4.90
C ARG A 61 -20.10 -11.96 -4.84
N PRO A 62 -20.01 -12.71 -5.95
CA PRO A 62 -20.21 -14.16 -5.93
C PRO A 62 -19.14 -14.83 -5.07
N ARG A 63 -19.55 -15.73 -4.18
CA ARG A 63 -18.65 -16.38 -3.21
C ARG A 63 -17.68 -17.39 -3.84
N SER A 64 -17.97 -17.85 -5.06
CA SER A 64 -17.31 -18.98 -5.72
C SER A 64 -16.44 -18.63 -6.93
N ALA A 65 -16.46 -17.37 -7.40
CA ALA A 65 -15.62 -16.97 -8.52
C ALA A 65 -14.18 -16.72 -8.02
N ARG A 66 -13.18 -17.21 -8.76
CA ARG A 66 -11.80 -16.77 -8.60
C ARG A 66 -11.80 -15.26 -8.80
N GLN A 67 -11.53 -14.52 -7.73
CA GLN A 67 -11.63 -13.06 -7.72
C GLN A 67 -10.33 -12.50 -8.30
N ASP A 68 -10.36 -12.20 -9.59
CA ASP A 68 -9.34 -11.37 -10.21
C ASP A 68 -9.51 -9.91 -9.75
N LEU A 69 -8.42 -9.15 -9.80
CA LEU A 69 -8.45 -7.74 -9.42
C LEU A 69 -9.37 -6.94 -10.34
N GLU A 70 -10.32 -6.21 -9.78
CA GLU A 70 -11.15 -5.27 -10.55
C GLU A 70 -10.29 -4.11 -11.06
N LEU A 71 -10.63 -3.52 -12.21
CA LEU A 71 -9.79 -2.48 -12.84
C LEU A 71 -9.53 -1.28 -11.91
N TRP A 72 -10.53 -0.86 -11.12
CA TRP A 72 -10.36 0.25 -10.18
C TRP A 72 -9.41 -0.12 -9.02
N GLN A 73 -9.37 -1.39 -8.61
CA GLN A 73 -8.44 -1.89 -7.59
C GLN A 73 -7.00 -1.87 -8.12
N SER A 74 -6.79 -2.29 -9.37
CA SER A 74 -5.49 -2.17 -10.05
C SER A 74 -5.07 -0.70 -10.12
N SER A 75 -5.98 0.18 -10.54
CA SER A 75 -5.72 1.61 -10.67
C SER A 75 -5.36 2.26 -9.32
N ALA A 76 -6.01 1.85 -8.23
CA ALA A 76 -5.69 2.29 -6.88
C ALA A 76 -4.28 1.87 -6.45
N VAL A 77 -3.88 0.64 -6.78
CA VAL A 77 -2.54 0.13 -6.48
C VAL A 77 -1.48 0.86 -7.28
N GLU A 78 -1.69 1.10 -8.58
CA GLU A 78 -0.73 1.86 -9.41
C GLU A 78 -0.59 3.30 -8.93
N ALA A 79 -1.70 4.01 -8.70
CA ALA A 79 -1.67 5.38 -8.18
C ALA A 79 -0.93 5.48 -6.84
N ALA A 80 -0.98 4.43 -6.02
CA ALA A 80 -0.23 4.36 -4.78
C ALA A 80 1.28 4.16 -4.97
N ARG A 81 1.70 3.44 -6.03
CA ARG A 81 3.12 3.35 -6.40
C ARG A 81 3.63 4.67 -6.94
N ASP A 82 2.84 5.32 -7.81
CA ASP A 82 3.18 6.62 -8.37
C ASP A 82 3.43 7.64 -7.25
N ALA A 83 2.58 7.64 -6.22
CA ALA A 83 2.75 8.49 -5.03
C ALA A 83 4.08 8.28 -4.30
N VAL A 84 4.67 7.07 -4.33
CA VAL A 84 5.97 6.83 -3.68
C VAL A 84 7.10 7.54 -4.44
N SER A 85 6.99 7.57 -5.78
CA SER A 85 8.01 8.16 -6.65
C SER A 85 7.77 9.65 -6.98
N ASP A 86 6.57 10.18 -6.71
CA ASP A 86 6.21 11.56 -7.00
C ASP A 86 6.84 12.52 -5.98
N PRO A 87 7.70 13.47 -6.40
CA PRO A 87 8.29 14.44 -5.49
C PRO A 87 7.28 15.41 -4.86
N ASN A 88 6.05 15.48 -5.38
CA ASN A 88 4.98 16.30 -4.81
C ASN A 88 4.17 15.57 -3.73
N THR A 89 4.47 14.29 -3.47
CA THR A 89 3.81 13.55 -2.41
C THR A 89 4.21 14.11 -1.05
N THR A 90 3.22 14.67 -0.36
CA THR A 90 3.32 15.11 1.03
C THR A 90 2.60 14.12 1.95
N SER A 91 2.80 14.26 3.27
CA SER A 91 2.03 13.53 4.28
C SER A 91 0.51 13.74 4.17
N GLU A 92 0.07 14.83 3.55
CA GLU A 92 -1.34 15.14 3.34
C GLU A 92 -1.95 14.45 2.10
N THR A 93 -1.11 13.80 1.29
CA THR A 93 -1.54 13.14 0.06
C THR A 93 -2.52 12.02 0.36
N ALA A 94 -3.68 12.10 -0.29
CA ALA A 94 -4.76 11.15 -0.15
C ALA A 94 -5.09 10.53 -1.51
N LEU A 95 -5.29 9.22 -1.49
CA LEU A 95 -5.86 8.48 -2.61
C LEU A 95 -7.35 8.34 -2.37
N TRP A 96 -8.15 8.99 -3.19
CA TRP A 96 -9.60 8.84 -3.21
C TRP A 96 -9.98 7.70 -4.13
N VAL A 97 -10.77 6.78 -3.62
CA VAL A 97 -11.29 5.64 -4.35
C VAL A 97 -12.81 5.76 -4.38
N LEU A 98 -13.35 5.85 -5.59
CA LEU A 98 -14.77 5.81 -5.90
C LEU A 98 -15.08 4.51 -6.64
N GLU A 99 -16.36 4.20 -6.83
CA GLU A 99 -16.78 2.98 -7.52
C GLU A 99 -16.24 2.87 -8.96
N ASP A 100 -16.10 4.02 -9.63
CA ASP A 100 -15.74 4.12 -11.05
C ASP A 100 -14.34 4.71 -11.30
N SER A 101 -13.69 5.28 -10.28
CA SER A 101 -12.52 6.11 -10.47
C SER A 101 -11.64 6.22 -9.23
N VAL A 102 -10.39 6.61 -9.46
CA VAL A 102 -9.35 6.76 -8.44
C VAL A 102 -8.64 8.08 -8.68
N HIS A 103 -8.39 8.84 -7.62
CA HIS A 103 -7.79 10.18 -7.71
C HIS A 103 -6.74 10.38 -6.62
N LEU A 104 -5.54 10.82 -7.00
CA LEU A 104 -4.50 11.23 -6.06
C LEU A 104 -4.59 12.74 -5.82
N VAL A 105 -4.63 13.14 -4.56
CA VAL A 105 -4.79 14.56 -4.17
C VAL A 105 -3.76 14.92 -3.10
N THR A 106 -2.88 15.88 -3.37
CA THR A 106 -1.63 16.07 -2.61
C THR A 106 -1.68 17.18 -1.57
N SER A 107 -2.74 18.01 -1.55
CA SER A 107 -2.86 19.15 -0.62
C SER A 107 -4.23 19.25 0.05
N PRO A 108 -4.32 19.84 1.26
CA PRO A 108 -5.61 20.06 1.93
C PRO A 108 -6.61 20.85 1.09
N GLY A 109 -6.15 21.88 0.37
CA GLY A 109 -7.00 22.70 -0.50
C GLY A 109 -7.58 21.89 -1.66
N GLN A 110 -6.77 21.08 -2.34
CA GLN A 110 -7.28 20.19 -3.39
C GLN A 110 -8.21 19.10 -2.83
N ARG A 111 -7.98 18.61 -1.60
CA ARG A 111 -8.91 17.66 -0.96
C ARG A 111 -10.29 18.28 -0.73
N ALA A 112 -10.32 19.52 -0.24
CA ALA A 112 -11.58 20.24 -0.04
C ALA A 112 -12.29 20.50 -1.38
N ALA A 113 -11.56 20.91 -2.42
CA ALA A 113 -12.11 21.08 -3.76
C ALA A 113 -12.65 19.75 -4.32
N PHE A 114 -11.89 18.66 -4.19
CA PHE A 114 -12.31 17.34 -4.65
C PHE A 114 -13.63 16.88 -4.01
N ASP A 115 -13.77 17.05 -2.70
CA ASP A 115 -14.99 16.72 -1.96
C ASP A 115 -16.21 17.46 -2.54
N LEU A 116 -16.09 18.79 -2.67
CA LEU A 116 -17.14 19.66 -3.21
C LEU A 116 -17.51 19.32 -4.66
N ASP A 117 -16.51 19.06 -5.49
CA ASP A 117 -16.70 18.92 -6.94
C ASP A 117 -17.11 17.49 -7.36
N HIS A 118 -16.69 16.45 -6.62
CA HIS A 118 -16.77 15.06 -7.08
C HIS A 118 -17.60 14.14 -6.19
N LEU A 119 -17.72 14.43 -4.88
CA LEU A 119 -18.39 13.50 -3.97
C LEU A 119 -19.90 13.69 -4.01
N ASN A 120 -20.46 14.88 -3.79
CA ASN A 120 -21.91 15.19 -3.93
C ASN A 120 -22.86 14.04 -3.45
N GLY A 121 -22.57 13.44 -2.29
CA GLY A 121 -23.35 12.33 -1.72
C GLY A 121 -22.97 10.91 -2.18
N ARG A 122 -21.99 10.76 -3.08
CA ARG A 122 -21.40 9.48 -3.49
C ARG A 122 -20.55 8.88 -2.38
N VAL A 123 -20.51 7.56 -2.34
CA VAL A 123 -19.60 6.82 -1.45
C VAL A 123 -18.19 6.88 -2.01
N ALA A 124 -17.23 7.28 -1.17
CA ALA A 124 -15.81 7.25 -1.50
C ALA A 124 -14.99 6.82 -0.28
N PHE A 125 -13.86 6.20 -0.54
CA PHE A 125 -12.86 5.86 0.48
C PHE A 125 -11.65 6.77 0.33
N ARG A 126 -11.21 7.34 1.44
CA ARG A 126 -9.98 8.14 1.50
C ARG A 126 -8.86 7.29 2.11
N ILE A 127 -7.86 6.97 1.32
CA ILE A 127 -6.69 6.20 1.76
C ILE A 127 -5.52 7.18 1.98
N PRO A 128 -4.89 7.21 3.18
CA PRO A 128 -3.84 8.18 3.51
C PRO A 128 -2.46 7.75 2.98
N VAL A 129 -2.33 7.65 1.65
CA VAL A 129 -1.09 7.17 1.01
C VAL A 129 0.13 8.03 1.34
N GLY A 130 -0.04 9.35 1.47
CA GLY A 130 1.03 10.27 1.85
C GLY A 130 1.63 9.98 3.23
N LEU A 131 0.79 9.65 4.21
CA LEU A 131 1.26 9.22 5.53
C LEU A 131 2.04 7.91 5.44
N TRP A 132 1.53 6.94 4.68
CA TRP A 132 2.23 5.66 4.52
C TRP A 132 3.57 5.80 3.82
N VAL A 133 3.69 6.70 2.83
CA VAL A 133 4.96 7.04 2.18
C VAL A 133 5.93 7.66 3.19
N ALA A 134 5.46 8.61 4.01
CA ALA A 134 6.29 9.25 5.03
C ALA A 134 6.81 8.27 6.10
N GLU A 135 6.07 7.19 6.38
CA GLU A 135 6.45 6.13 7.33
C GLU A 135 7.45 5.10 6.77
N LEU A 136 7.65 5.04 5.43
CA LEU A 136 8.46 4.00 4.78
C LEU A 136 9.89 3.91 5.32
N PRO A 137 10.64 5.02 5.50
CA PRO A 137 12.03 4.95 5.94
C PRO A 137 12.15 4.28 7.32
N GLU A 138 11.26 4.61 8.24
CA GLU A 138 11.22 4.04 9.59
C GLU A 138 10.82 2.55 9.55
N ALA A 139 9.77 2.22 8.79
CA ALA A 139 9.29 0.85 8.64
C ALA A 139 10.37 -0.07 8.05
N ILE A 140 11.12 0.39 7.04
CA ILE A 140 12.21 -0.36 6.43
C ILE A 140 13.40 -0.48 7.38
N ALA A 141 13.79 0.60 8.08
CA ALA A 141 14.87 0.56 9.06
C ALA A 141 14.61 -0.45 10.20
N ALA A 142 13.36 -0.56 10.65
CA ALA A 142 12.96 -1.50 11.70
C ALA A 142 13.20 -2.99 11.32
N LEU A 143 13.16 -3.33 10.03
CA LEU A 143 13.46 -4.69 9.55
C LEU A 143 14.90 -5.11 9.86
N GLY A 144 15.85 -4.18 9.69
CA GLY A 144 17.27 -4.42 9.98
C GLY A 144 17.54 -4.60 11.47
N ALA A 145 16.88 -3.81 12.32
CA ALA A 145 17.01 -3.92 13.78
C ALA A 145 16.51 -5.29 14.29
N ARG A 146 15.41 -5.80 13.73
CA ARG A 146 14.86 -7.11 14.10
C ARG A 146 15.80 -8.26 13.76
N ARG A 147 16.48 -8.22 12.59
CA ARG A 147 17.48 -9.23 12.20
C ARG A 147 18.68 -9.29 13.15
N ARG A 148 19.13 -8.16 13.69
CA ARG A 148 20.29 -8.14 14.62
C ARG A 148 19.99 -8.79 15.96
N ARG A 149 18.74 -8.65 16.44
CA ARG A 149 18.33 -9.11 17.78
C ARG A 149 18.15 -10.62 17.91
N THR A 150 18.04 -11.35 16.80
CA THR A 150 17.89 -12.81 16.76
C THR A 150 19.21 -13.59 16.76
N SER A 151 20.34 -12.91 16.92
CA SER A 151 21.64 -13.60 17.06
C SER A 151 21.67 -14.34 18.40
N PRO A 152 21.77 -15.68 18.44
CA PRO A 152 21.76 -16.42 19.70
C PRO A 152 23.09 -16.19 20.41
N THR A 153 23.03 -15.65 21.63
CA THR A 153 24.17 -15.63 22.55
C THR A 153 24.63 -17.07 22.78
N PRO A 154 25.88 -17.45 22.49
CA PRO A 154 26.36 -18.80 22.73
C PRO A 154 26.25 -19.10 24.23
N LYS A 155 25.51 -20.16 24.57
CA LYS A 155 25.34 -20.63 25.94
C LYS A 155 26.72 -21.07 26.45
N PRO A 156 27.21 -20.57 27.60
CA PRO A 156 28.46 -21.05 28.15
C PRO A 156 28.30 -22.51 28.56
N ALA A 157 29.21 -23.36 28.08
CA ALA A 157 29.30 -24.75 28.50
C ALA A 157 29.74 -24.81 29.96
N ALA A 158 28.97 -25.53 30.78
CA ALA A 158 29.30 -25.92 32.15
C ALA A 158 29.05 -27.42 32.28
#